data_AF-A0A0M3JI83-F1
#
_entry.id   AF-A0A0M3JI83-F1
#
_cell.length_a   1.000
_cell.length_b   1.000
_cell.length_c   1.000
_cell.angle_alpha   90.00
_cell.angle_beta   90.00
_cell.angle_gamma   90.00
#
_symmetry.space_group_name_H-M   'P 1'
#
loop_
_entity.id
_entity.type
_entity.pdbx_description
1 polymer ?
#
loop_
_entity_poly.entity_id
_entity_poly.type
_entity_poly.pdbx_seq_one_letter_code
_entity_poly.pdbx_strand_id
1 'polypeptide(L)'
;MLPFRVRRSISAEQLPKQAVEAPEGSKEHDRIEELPGLTFDSTFAQYAGYLTGADNESYLYYWLVESQNEPEVDPLIVWLSGGPGCSSLRGLMEEIGPFRAS
;
A
#
# COMPACT_ATOMS: atom_id res chain seq x y z
N MET A 1 49.54 -26.72 0.90
CA MET A 1 48.99 -25.87 -0.18
C MET A 1 47.67 -26.50 -0.62
N LEU A 2 46.52 -25.95 -0.20
CA LEU A 2 45.18 -26.48 -0.52
C LEU A 2 44.69 -25.84 -1.84
N PRO A 3 43.98 -26.57 -2.72
CA PRO A 3 43.49 -25.99 -3.96
C PRO A 3 42.30 -25.06 -3.70
N PHE A 4 42.33 -23.90 -4.35
CA PHE A 4 41.22 -22.94 -4.37
C PHE A 4 40.02 -23.56 -5.07
N ARG A 5 38.90 -23.69 -4.34
CA ARG A 5 37.62 -24.16 -4.86
C ARG A 5 36.87 -22.96 -5.47
N VAL A 6 36.74 -22.94 -6.79
CA VAL A 6 35.91 -21.98 -7.52
C VAL A 6 34.46 -22.13 -7.04
N ARG A 7 33.91 -21.10 -6.39
CA ARG A 7 32.47 -21.05 -6.10
C ARG A 7 31.75 -20.79 -7.41
N ARG A 8 30.84 -21.69 -7.80
CA ARG A 8 29.93 -21.47 -8.93
C ARG A 8 29.15 -20.19 -8.67
N SER A 9 29.13 -19.28 -9.65
CA SER A 9 28.24 -18.12 -9.65
C SER A 9 26.80 -18.64 -9.59
N ILE A 10 26.06 -18.21 -8.59
CA ILE A 10 24.62 -18.44 -8.49
C ILE A 10 23.96 -17.53 -9.53
N SER A 11 23.17 -18.12 -10.44
CA SER A 11 22.37 -17.37 -11.40
C SER A 11 21.20 -16.71 -10.65
N ALA A 12 20.78 -15.52 -11.08
CA ALA A 12 19.74 -14.71 -10.43
C ALA A 12 18.38 -15.41 -10.30
N GLU A 13 18.16 -16.53 -11.00
CA GLU A 13 16.94 -17.33 -10.95
C GLU A 13 16.80 -18.24 -9.71
N GLN A 14 17.81 -18.32 -8.83
CA GLN A 14 17.78 -19.20 -7.65
C GLN A 14 17.55 -18.48 -6.32
N LEU A 15 17.09 -17.22 -6.34
CA LEU A 15 16.60 -16.58 -5.11
C LEU A 15 15.29 -17.26 -4.68
N PRO A 16 15.16 -17.70 -3.41
CA PRO A 16 13.91 -18.26 -2.91
C PRO A 16 12.79 -17.23 -3.03
N LYS A 17 11.63 -17.65 -3.55
CA LYS A 17 10.34 -16.91 -3.48
C LYS A 17 9.81 -16.83 -2.03
N GLN A 18 10.69 -16.80 -1.02
CA GLN A 18 10.25 -16.39 0.30
C GLN A 18 10.07 -14.88 0.23
N ALA A 19 8.83 -14.44 0.43
CA ALA A 19 8.49 -13.04 0.59
C ALA A 19 9.51 -12.46 1.58
N VAL A 20 10.33 -11.53 1.09
CA VAL A 20 11.09 -10.66 1.97
C VAL A 20 10.01 -9.95 2.78
N GLU A 21 9.96 -10.24 4.07
CA GLU A 21 9.01 -9.62 4.98
C GLU A 21 9.11 -8.11 4.78
N ALA A 22 7.97 -7.47 4.52
CA ALA A 22 7.97 -6.08 4.10
C ALA A 22 8.63 -5.24 5.21
N PRO A 23 9.47 -4.26 4.85
CA PRO A 23 10.19 -3.48 5.84
C PRO A 23 9.22 -2.87 6.85
N GLU A 24 9.65 -2.78 8.11
CA GLU A 24 8.87 -2.18 9.18
C GLU A 24 8.51 -0.73 8.80
N GLY A 25 7.22 -0.39 8.92
CA GLY A 25 6.69 0.89 8.46
C GLY A 25 6.39 0.99 6.96
N SER A 26 6.50 -0.09 6.19
CA SER A 26 5.98 -0.10 4.81
C SER A 26 4.46 -0.23 4.78
N LYS A 27 3.84 0.36 3.76
CA LYS A 27 2.39 0.24 3.52
C LYS A 27 1.90 -1.19 3.40
N GLU A 28 2.76 -2.16 3.05
CA GLU A 28 2.33 -3.55 2.86
C GLU A 28 1.79 -4.21 4.14
N HIS A 29 2.15 -3.70 5.33
CA HIS A 29 1.53 -4.13 6.60
C HIS A 29 0.09 -3.65 6.76
N ASP A 30 -0.29 -2.60 6.03
CA ASP A 30 -1.62 -1.97 6.05
C ASP A 30 -2.52 -2.48 4.90
N ARG A 31 -2.10 -3.53 4.18
CA ARG A 31 -2.79 -4.02 2.99
C ARG A 31 -4.18 -4.56 3.33
N ILE A 32 -5.18 -4.08 2.59
CA ILE A 32 -6.55 -4.61 2.64
C ILE A 32 -6.64 -5.74 1.63
N GLU A 33 -6.65 -6.99 2.11
CA GLU A 33 -6.80 -8.16 1.24
C GLU A 33 -8.27 -8.39 0.84
N GLU A 34 -9.20 -8.17 1.76
CA GLU A 34 -10.63 -8.34 1.53
C GLU A 34 -11.39 -7.15 2.13
N LEU A 35 -12.31 -6.58 1.33
CA LEU A 35 -13.18 -5.50 1.79
C LEU A 35 -14.62 -6.02 1.92
N PRO A 36 -15.17 -6.15 3.14
CA PRO A 36 -16.53 -6.63 3.33
C PRO A 36 -17.56 -5.78 2.59
N GLY A 37 -18.54 -6.44 1.95
CA GLY A 37 -19.59 -5.79 1.17
C GLY A 37 -19.22 -5.55 -0.30
N LEU A 38 -17.97 -5.75 -0.70
CA LEU A 38 -17.59 -5.76 -2.10
C LEU A 38 -18.09 -7.06 -2.76
N THR A 39 -18.81 -6.93 -3.87
CA THR A 39 -19.39 -8.08 -4.61
C THR A 39 -18.53 -8.53 -5.78
N PHE A 40 -17.35 -7.95 -5.93
CA PHE A 40 -16.38 -8.19 -7.00
C PHE A 40 -14.96 -8.07 -6.45
N ASP A 41 -13.99 -8.64 -7.17
CA ASP A 41 -12.58 -8.52 -6.80
C ASP A 41 -12.02 -7.16 -7.24
N SER A 42 -11.28 -6.47 -6.35
CA SER A 42 -10.59 -5.23 -6.71
C SER A 42 -9.38 -5.53 -7.61
N THR A 43 -9.28 -4.83 -8.74
CA THR A 43 -8.15 -4.96 -9.68
C THR A 43 -6.91 -4.16 -9.28
N PHE A 44 -6.99 -3.41 -8.18
CA PHE A 44 -5.95 -2.53 -7.67
C PHE A 44 -5.71 -2.82 -6.18
N ALA A 45 -4.49 -2.56 -5.71
CA ALA A 45 -4.17 -2.68 -4.30
C ALA A 45 -4.70 -1.48 -3.51
N GLN A 46 -5.07 -1.73 -2.26
CA GLN A 46 -5.51 -0.70 -1.34
C GLN A 46 -4.96 -0.99 0.06
N TYR A 47 -4.72 0.09 0.79
CA TYR A 47 -4.02 0.08 2.07
C TYR A 47 -4.72 1.03 3.02
N ALA A 48 -4.92 0.63 4.27
CA ALA A 48 -5.46 1.49 5.30
C ALA A 48 -4.73 1.31 6.62
N GLY A 49 -4.23 2.43 7.15
CA GLY A 49 -3.42 2.44 8.35
C GLY A 49 -3.27 3.84 8.91
N TYR A 50 -2.17 4.09 9.61
CA TYR A 50 -1.91 5.36 10.28
C TYR A 50 -0.56 5.94 9.88
N LEU A 51 -0.56 7.23 9.56
CA LEU A 51 0.64 8.03 9.37
C LEU A 51 0.94 8.80 10.66
N THR A 52 2.20 8.83 11.06
CA THR A 52 2.65 9.63 12.22
C THR A 52 2.60 11.12 11.86
N GLY A 53 1.93 11.90 12.70
CA GLY A 53 1.87 13.35 12.60
C GLY A 53 3.21 14.01 12.89
N ALA A 54 3.36 15.28 12.51
CA ALA A 54 4.61 16.03 12.69
C ALA A 54 5.00 16.24 14.18
N ASP A 55 4.04 16.11 15.09
CA ASP A 55 4.25 16.15 16.54
C ASP A 55 4.77 14.82 17.12
N ASN A 56 4.81 13.75 16.33
CA ASN A 56 5.10 12.37 16.76
C ASN A 56 4.15 11.82 17.85
N GLU A 57 3.02 12.48 18.08
CA GLU A 57 2.01 12.10 19.07
C GLU A 57 0.64 11.87 18.43
N SER A 58 0.37 12.56 17.32
CA SER A 58 -0.84 12.40 16.52
C SER A 58 -0.67 11.30 15.48
N TYR A 59 -1.77 10.59 15.20
CA TYR A 59 -1.84 9.57 14.16
C TYR A 59 -2.97 9.92 13.19
N LEU A 60 -2.63 10.07 11.91
CA LEU A 60 -3.58 10.37 10.85
C LEU A 60 -3.96 9.07 10.15
N TYR A 61 -5.23 8.69 10.24
CA TYR A 61 -5.74 7.56 9.47
C TYR A 61 -5.68 7.88 7.97
N TYR A 62 -5.18 6.94 7.16
CA TYR A 62 -5.18 7.04 5.71
C TYR A 62 -5.86 5.82 5.09
N TRP A 63 -6.41 6.02 3.89
CA TRP A 63 -6.80 4.94 2.99
C TRP A 63 -6.24 5.27 1.60
N LEU A 64 -5.22 4.53 1.19
CA LEU A 64 -4.60 4.63 -0.12
C LEU A 64 -5.26 3.63 -1.06
N VAL A 65 -5.64 4.12 -2.23
CA VAL A 65 -6.08 3.30 -3.37
C VAL A 65 -5.06 3.52 -4.48
N GLU A 66 -4.41 2.45 -4.93
CA GLU A 66 -3.45 2.53 -6.03
C GLU A 66 -4.15 2.77 -7.37
N SER A 67 -3.39 3.28 -8.35
CA SER A 67 -3.89 3.46 -9.71
C SER A 67 -4.37 2.14 -10.31
N GLN A 68 -5.46 2.20 -11.09
CA GLN A 68 -5.97 1.05 -11.85
C GLN A 68 -5.19 0.80 -13.15
N ASN A 69 -4.27 1.70 -13.52
CA ASN A 69 -3.47 1.59 -14.74
C ASN A 69 -2.03 1.15 -14.42
N GLU A 70 -1.12 2.08 -14.13
CA GLU A 70 0.30 1.78 -13.88
C GLU A 70 0.76 2.41 -12.55
N PRO A 71 0.49 1.77 -11.40
CA PRO A 71 0.70 2.37 -10.07
C PRO A 71 2.15 2.72 -9.75
N GLU A 72 3.12 2.14 -10.46
CA GLU A 72 4.55 2.43 -10.28
C GLU A 72 4.99 3.77 -10.91
N VAL A 73 4.24 4.28 -11.91
CA VAL A 73 4.60 5.51 -12.65
C VAL A 73 3.53 6.59 -12.58
N ASP A 74 2.29 6.21 -12.28
CA ASP A 74 1.19 7.15 -12.11
C ASP A 74 1.40 8.05 -10.88
N PRO A 75 0.93 9.31 -10.92
CA PRO A 75 1.20 10.27 -9.85
C PRO A 75 0.46 9.92 -8.55
N LEU A 76 1.10 10.20 -7.42
CA LEU A 76 0.45 10.18 -6.10
C LEU A 76 -0.42 11.44 -5.92
N ILE A 77 -1.69 11.23 -5.60
CA ILE A 77 -2.64 12.31 -5.31
C ILE A 77 -3.05 12.23 -3.84
N VAL A 78 -2.92 13.35 -3.13
CA VAL A 78 -3.44 13.50 -1.76
C VAL A 78 -4.77 14.22 -1.80
N TRP A 79 -5.81 13.60 -1.26
CA TRP A 79 -7.15 14.19 -1.18
C TRP A 79 -7.49 14.54 0.27
N LEU A 80 -7.81 15.82 0.50
CA LEU A 80 -8.22 16.34 1.80
C LEU A 80 -9.60 16.97 1.67
N SER A 81 -10.54 16.48 2.47
CA SER A 81 -11.83 17.16 2.61
C SER A 81 -11.64 18.53 3.27
N GLY A 82 -12.46 19.49 2.86
CA GLY A 82 -12.51 20.81 3.48
C GLY A 82 -13.28 20.81 4.80
N GLY A 83 -13.50 22.01 5.35
CA GLY A 83 -14.13 22.20 6.66
C GLY A 83 -13.22 21.74 7.82
N PRO A 84 -13.33 22.34 9.01
CA PRO A 84 -12.61 21.80 10.16
C PRO A 84 -13.28 20.50 10.62
N GLY A 85 -12.52 19.40 10.61
CA GLY A 85 -12.93 18.12 11.22
C GLY A 85 -13.76 17.18 10.35
N CYS A 86 -14.06 17.52 9.09
CA CYS A 86 -14.71 16.57 8.19
C CYS A 86 -13.72 15.49 7.73
N SER A 87 -14.17 14.24 7.69
CA SER A 87 -13.34 13.11 7.25
C SER A 87 -13.16 13.09 5.73
N SER A 88 -11.92 12.90 5.28
CA SER A 88 -11.59 12.65 3.87
C SER A 88 -12.18 11.36 3.32
N LEU A 89 -12.60 10.40 4.17
CA LEU A 89 -13.30 9.19 3.70
C LEU A 89 -14.63 9.52 3.02
N ARG A 90 -15.25 10.66 3.33
CA ARG A 90 -16.42 11.15 2.59
C ARG A 90 -16.08 11.34 1.11
N GLY A 91 -14.92 11.94 0.81
CA GLY A 91 -14.43 12.08 -0.55
C GLY A 91 -14.20 10.73 -1.24
N LEU A 92 -13.67 9.74 -0.51
CA LEU A 92 -13.49 8.38 -1.00
C LEU A 92 -14.83 7.70 -1.33
N MET A 93 -15.81 7.74 -0.44
CA MET A 93 -17.05 6.95 -0.59
C MET A 93 -18.15 7.66 -1.37
N GLU A 94 -18.20 8.99 -1.34
CA GLU A 94 -19.32 9.78 -1.88
C GLU A 94 -18.93 10.67 -3.07
N GLU A 95 -17.63 10.97 -3.25
CA GLU A 95 -17.19 11.92 -4.29
C GLU A 95 -16.37 11.27 -5.40
N ILE A 96 -15.12 10.88 -5.15
CA ILE A 96 -14.16 10.51 -6.22
C ILE A 96 -13.51 9.13 -6.07
N GLY A 97 -13.74 8.42 -4.98
CA GLY A 97 -13.11 7.11 -4.79
C GLY A 97 -13.75 6.00 -5.62
N PRO A 98 -13.13 4.80 -5.61
CA PRO A 98 -13.50 3.69 -6.49
C PRO A 98 -14.80 2.99 -6.08
N PHE A 99 -15.25 3.19 -4.85
CA PHE A 99 -16.42 2.53 -4.28
C PHE A 99 -17.46 3.55 -3.83
N ARG A 100 -18.74 3.16 -3.91
CA ARG A 100 -19.86 3.92 -3.36
C ARG A 100 -20.50 3.11 -2.25
N ALA A 101 -20.68 3.73 -1.09
CA ALA A 101 -21.54 3.16 -0.06
C ALA A 101 -23.01 3.39 -0.49
N SER A 102 -23.73 2.32 -0.82
CA SER A 102 -25.16 2.34 -1.19
C SER A 102 -25.99 1.50 -0.25
#